data_AF-A0A1K1NVX8-F1
#
_entry.id   AF-A0A1K1NVX8-F1
#
_cell.length_a   1.000
_cell.length_b   1.000
_cell.length_c   1.000
_cell.angle_alpha   90.00
_cell.angle_beta   90.00
_cell.angle_gamma   90.00
#
_symmetry.space_group_name_H-M   'P 1'
#
loop_
_entity.id
_entity.type
_entity.pdbx_description
1 polymer ?
#
loop_
_entity_poly.entity_id
_entity_poly.type
_entity_poly.pdbx_seq_one_letter_code
_entity_poly.pdbx_strand_id
1 'polypeptide(L)'
;MKNLGLVVIAAFLGAVGVQCLIYLINALSSLCYLGAFSIEAPDLSNSGLGAWMVVIPVAGALLGILLIKSGKKSLTPLSAVIMTGAGFPFGIEGVLASGLFLCGERKLLKAAVIASGLACLLNAPVAGAVLVFELGFVEVSVLNVLALVLAAGTGCLLRFVWRGWDAVLFLETLPAFRLGNLYIYFLAGMVVSLLGILMNWLIKKLGQITFQRAWLPVAAAFVIGVLGWLRPEGLGTGSNFIPELASGHINLQILLGLSLVRMVMLILAAGAGAPGRELIISPFLLIGGALGMASIFLICLAAGQTDVTPGLAAIVGIVALLAGRLPVILTALILSIELTHQWMVLLPVITALIPAILLRKWIVRSGTN
;
A
#
# COMPACT_ATOMS: atom_id res chain seq x y z
N MET A 1 20.19 20.38 -17.64
CA MET A 1 20.23 19.12 -18.43
C MET A 1 20.96 17.97 -17.72
N LYS A 2 22.19 18.11 -17.20
CA LYS A 2 22.91 17.01 -16.50
C LYS A 2 22.10 16.34 -15.37
N ASN A 3 21.28 17.10 -14.65
CA ASN A 3 20.42 16.56 -13.58
C ASN A 3 19.28 15.67 -14.11
N LEU A 4 18.77 15.90 -15.33
CA LEU A 4 17.71 15.09 -15.92
C LEU A 4 18.23 13.70 -16.35
N GLY A 5 19.47 13.62 -16.86
CA GLY A 5 20.09 12.34 -17.18
C GLY A 5 20.26 11.44 -15.95
N LEU A 6 20.67 12.03 -14.82
CA LEU A 6 20.74 11.32 -13.53
C LEU A 6 19.36 10.86 -13.03
N VAL A 7 18.32 11.65 -13.27
CA VAL A 7 16.94 11.28 -12.92
C VAL A 7 16.49 10.05 -13.70
N VAL A 8 16.74 9.99 -15.01
CA VAL A 8 16.39 8.83 -15.84
C VAL A 8 17.11 7.57 -15.37
N ILE A 9 18.41 7.68 -15.06
CA ILE A 9 19.20 6.55 -14.53
C ILE A 9 18.63 6.09 -13.17
N ALA A 10 18.35 7.04 -12.27
CA ALA A 10 17.76 6.72 -10.97
C ALA A 10 16.37 6.09 -11.12
N ALA A 11 15.56 6.57 -12.06
CA ALA A 11 14.24 6.05 -12.33
C ALA A 11 14.28 4.63 -12.91
N PHE A 12 15.20 4.35 -13.84
CA PHE A 12 15.46 3.00 -14.36
C PHE A 12 15.88 2.05 -13.23
N LEU A 13 16.85 2.46 -12.42
CA LEU A 13 17.29 1.69 -11.24
C LEU A 13 16.16 1.50 -10.22
N GLY A 14 15.28 2.49 -10.07
CA GLY A 14 14.11 2.40 -9.19
C GLY A 14 13.13 1.32 -9.65
N ALA A 15 12.79 1.29 -10.94
CA ALA A 15 11.89 0.30 -11.52
C ALA A 15 12.51 -1.12 -11.51
N VAL A 16 13.79 -1.27 -11.88
CA VAL A 16 14.52 -2.53 -11.72
C VAL A 16 14.57 -2.94 -10.25
N GLY A 17 14.81 -1.98 -9.35
CA GLY A 17 14.77 -2.17 -7.92
C GLY A 17 13.44 -2.76 -7.45
N VAL A 18 12.30 -2.26 -7.93
CA VAL A 18 10.97 -2.81 -7.61
C VAL A 18 10.90 -4.29 -7.99
N GLN A 19 11.29 -4.64 -9.22
CA GLN A 19 11.21 -6.02 -9.69
C GLN A 19 12.14 -6.94 -8.89
N CYS A 20 13.37 -6.51 -8.63
CA CYS A 20 14.30 -7.23 -7.78
C CYS A 20 13.78 -7.40 -6.35
N LEU A 21 13.14 -6.37 -5.78
CA LEU A 21 12.55 -6.42 -4.44
C LEU A 21 11.38 -7.39 -4.37
N ILE A 22 10.52 -7.45 -5.39
CA ILE A 22 9.44 -8.45 -5.50
C ILE A 22 10.04 -9.85 -5.41
N TYR A 23 11.02 -10.13 -6.26
CA TYR A 23 11.66 -11.44 -6.32
C TYR A 23 12.40 -11.80 -5.03
N LEU A 24 13.08 -10.83 -4.42
CA LEU A 24 13.82 -11.04 -3.18
C LEU A 24 12.88 -11.29 -1.99
N ILE A 25 11.79 -10.54 -1.87
CA ILE A 25 10.80 -10.71 -0.80
C ILE A 25 10.07 -12.06 -0.96
N ASN A 26 9.72 -12.44 -2.18
CA ASN A 26 9.14 -13.74 -2.48
C ASN A 26 10.09 -14.90 -2.16
N ALA A 27 11.36 -14.78 -2.55
CA ALA A 27 12.40 -15.77 -2.23
C ALA A 27 12.64 -15.91 -0.74
N LEU A 28 12.72 -14.80 0.00
CA LEU A 28 12.85 -14.82 1.45
C LEU A 28 11.62 -15.45 2.11
N SER A 29 10.42 -15.07 1.69
CA SER A 29 9.18 -15.62 2.23
C SER A 29 9.08 -17.13 1.96
N SER A 30 9.38 -17.57 0.73
CA SER A 30 9.38 -18.99 0.35
C SER A 30 10.43 -19.78 1.15
N LEU A 31 11.63 -19.23 1.31
CA LEU A 31 12.69 -19.88 2.08
C LEU A 31 12.32 -20.02 3.55
N CYS A 32 11.77 -18.95 4.16
CA CYS A 32 11.42 -18.93 5.57
C CYS A 32 10.20 -19.82 5.90
N TYR A 33 9.15 -19.78 5.07
CA TYR A 33 7.89 -20.44 5.36
C TYR A 33 7.72 -21.82 4.70
N LEU A 34 8.35 -22.05 3.54
CA LEU A 34 8.18 -23.28 2.76
C LEU A 34 9.47 -24.10 2.68
N GLY A 35 10.61 -23.57 3.12
CA GLY A 35 11.92 -24.23 3.04
C GLY A 35 12.45 -24.39 1.61
N ALA A 36 11.83 -23.72 0.64
CA ALA A 36 12.17 -23.82 -0.78
C ALA A 36 12.51 -22.43 -1.35
N PHE A 37 13.48 -22.39 -2.25
CA PHE A 37 13.80 -21.16 -2.98
C PHE A 37 12.85 -21.02 -4.17
N SER A 38 11.93 -20.05 -4.11
CA SER A 38 11.05 -19.69 -5.21
C SER A 38 10.90 -18.18 -5.32
N ILE A 39 10.86 -17.69 -6.56
CA ILE A 39 10.69 -16.27 -6.89
C ILE A 39 9.19 -15.94 -7.09
N GLU A 40 8.36 -16.96 -7.23
CA GLU A 40 6.91 -16.83 -7.32
C GLU A 40 6.32 -16.39 -5.98
N ALA A 41 5.15 -15.76 -6.03
CA ALA A 41 4.49 -15.32 -4.81
C ALA A 41 4.07 -16.55 -3.98
N PRO A 42 4.58 -16.71 -2.75
CA PRO A 42 4.37 -17.93 -1.99
C PRO A 42 2.94 -18.02 -1.47
N ASP A 43 2.37 -19.22 -1.53
CA ASP A 43 1.17 -19.57 -0.78
C ASP A 43 1.57 -20.03 0.63
N LEU A 44 1.31 -19.17 1.62
CA LEU A 44 1.67 -19.40 3.02
C LEU A 44 0.64 -20.26 3.77
N SER A 45 -0.53 -20.49 3.17
CA SER A 45 -1.65 -21.19 3.81
C SER A 45 -1.32 -22.64 4.17
N ASN A 46 -0.47 -23.27 3.36
CA ASN A 46 -0.14 -24.69 3.46
C ASN A 46 1.33 -24.94 3.84
N SER A 47 1.93 -24.03 4.62
CA SER A 47 3.34 -24.10 5.02
C SER A 47 3.72 -25.33 5.86
N GLY A 48 2.77 -26.00 6.50
CA GLY A 48 3.02 -27.16 7.37
C GLY A 48 3.76 -26.83 8.69
N LEU A 49 4.11 -25.56 8.93
CA LEU A 49 4.88 -25.12 10.10
C LEU A 49 4.05 -25.05 11.39
N GLY A 50 2.72 -24.95 11.29
CA GLY A 50 1.85 -24.76 12.45
C GLY A 50 2.28 -23.56 13.30
N ALA A 51 2.42 -23.73 14.62
CA ALA A 51 2.80 -22.66 15.53
C ALA A 51 4.23 -22.12 15.32
N TRP A 52 5.12 -22.85 14.65
CA TRP A 52 6.47 -22.36 14.32
C TRP A 52 6.45 -21.13 13.41
N MET A 53 5.33 -20.90 12.71
CA MET A 53 5.08 -19.72 11.90
C MET A 53 5.26 -18.41 12.69
N VAL A 54 4.99 -18.42 14.01
CA VAL A 54 5.13 -17.26 14.90
C VAL A 54 6.59 -16.81 15.05
N VAL A 55 7.54 -17.75 14.97
CA VAL A 55 8.97 -17.47 15.19
C VAL A 55 9.57 -16.66 14.04
N ILE A 56 9.04 -16.82 12.82
CA ILE A 56 9.61 -16.22 11.61
C ILE A 56 9.55 -14.68 11.64
N PRO A 57 8.40 -14.02 11.88
CA PRO A 57 8.37 -12.56 12.00
C PRO A 57 9.24 -12.05 13.14
N VAL A 58 9.30 -12.77 14.27
CA VAL A 58 10.11 -12.39 15.45
C VAL A 58 11.60 -12.40 15.10
N ALA A 59 12.08 -13.46 14.44
CA ALA A 59 13.45 -13.56 13.97
C ALA A 59 13.77 -12.46 12.93
N GLY A 60 12.87 -12.22 11.99
CA GLY A 60 13.01 -11.15 11.00
C GLY A 60 13.09 -9.76 11.64
N ALA A 61 12.27 -9.48 12.65
CA ALA A 61 12.31 -8.22 13.39
C ALA A 61 13.61 -8.05 14.19
N LEU A 62 14.10 -9.11 14.84
CA LEU A 62 15.39 -9.08 15.54
C LEU A 62 16.54 -8.77 14.58
N LEU A 63 16.62 -9.47 13.45
CA LEU A 63 17.63 -9.22 12.42
C LEU A 63 17.52 -7.80 11.86
N GLY A 64 16.30 -7.33 11.55
CA GLY A 64 16.06 -5.98 11.08
C GLY A 64 16.53 -4.90 12.07
N ILE A 65 16.23 -5.07 13.36
CA ILE A 65 16.66 -4.15 14.41
C ILE A 65 18.18 -4.17 14.58
N LEU A 66 18.83 -5.34 14.51
CA LEU A 66 20.29 -5.45 14.61
C LEU A 66 20.99 -4.68 13.48
N LEU A 67 20.47 -4.75 12.25
CA LEU A 67 20.98 -3.99 11.11
C LEU A 67 20.85 -2.48 11.32
N ILE A 68 19.71 -2.02 11.86
CA ILE A 68 19.50 -0.59 12.17
C ILE A 68 20.44 -0.13 13.30
N LYS A 69 20.58 -0.94 14.36
CA LYS A 69 21.47 -0.64 15.49
C LYS A 69 22.96 -0.62 15.14
N SER A 70 23.33 -1.22 14.01
CA SER A 70 24.70 -1.17 13.49
C SER A 70 25.13 0.23 13.03
N GLY A 71 24.24 1.23 13.10
CA GLY A 71 24.53 2.65 12.91
C GLY A 71 24.64 3.11 11.45
N LYS A 72 24.62 2.16 10.49
CA LYS A 72 24.67 2.45 9.06
C LYS A 72 23.27 2.69 8.52
N LYS A 73 22.90 3.97 8.29
CA LYS A 73 21.60 4.35 7.68
C LYS A 73 21.34 3.64 6.34
N SER A 74 22.39 3.28 5.61
CA SER A 74 22.28 2.51 4.36
C SER A 74 21.68 1.12 4.54
N LEU A 75 21.66 0.54 5.74
CA LEU A 75 21.08 -0.80 5.99
C LEU A 75 19.57 -0.79 6.25
N THR A 76 18.97 0.39 6.41
CA THR A 76 17.51 0.54 6.60
C THR A 76 16.67 -0.18 5.53
N PRO A 77 17.01 -0.08 4.23
CA PRO A 77 16.26 -0.77 3.18
C PRO A 77 16.40 -2.29 3.29
N LEU A 78 17.59 -2.79 3.62
CA LEU A 78 17.80 -4.22 3.86
C LEU A 78 16.97 -4.73 5.04
N SER A 79 16.89 -3.94 6.11
CA SER A 79 16.06 -4.29 7.27
C SER A 79 14.57 -4.34 6.90
N ALA A 80 14.08 -3.42 6.06
CA ALA A 80 12.70 -3.43 5.59
C ALA A 80 12.40 -4.65 4.70
N VAL A 81 13.34 -5.05 3.83
CA VAL A 81 13.23 -6.28 3.02
C VAL A 81 13.11 -7.51 3.90
N ILE A 82 14.01 -7.68 4.87
CA ILE A 82 14.03 -8.84 5.76
C ILE A 82 12.73 -8.91 6.56
N MET A 83 12.27 -7.80 7.13
CA MET A 83 11.04 -7.79 7.92
C MET A 83 9.80 -8.07 7.06
N THR A 84 9.74 -7.53 5.85
CA THR A 84 8.63 -7.79 4.91
C THR A 84 8.63 -9.25 4.45
N GLY A 85 9.79 -9.80 4.08
CA GLY A 85 9.94 -11.22 3.72
C GLY A 85 9.70 -12.18 4.88
N ALA A 86 9.95 -11.74 6.12
CA ALA A 86 9.61 -12.51 7.31
C ALA A 86 8.11 -12.43 7.66
N GLY A 87 7.31 -11.62 6.96
CA GLY A 87 5.85 -11.60 7.09
C GLY A 87 5.25 -10.28 7.56
N PHE A 88 6.03 -9.22 7.79
CA PHE A 88 5.46 -7.90 8.08
C PHE A 88 4.59 -7.43 6.89
N PRO A 89 3.40 -6.85 7.15
CA PRO A 89 2.42 -6.52 6.12
C PRO A 89 2.75 -5.23 5.34
N PHE A 90 4.04 -4.99 5.08
CA PHE A 90 4.48 -3.81 4.35
C PHE A 90 4.48 -4.07 2.84
N GLY A 91 4.19 -3.00 2.09
CA GLY A 91 4.36 -2.99 0.65
C GLY A 91 5.83 -2.76 0.28
N ILE A 92 6.15 -3.09 -0.96
CA ILE A 92 7.48 -2.85 -1.56
C ILE A 92 7.79 -1.35 -1.61
N GLU A 93 6.74 -0.53 -1.68
CA GLU A 93 6.78 0.92 -1.64
C GLU A 93 7.44 1.44 -0.36
N GLY A 94 7.23 0.75 0.77
CA GLY A 94 7.85 1.07 2.04
C GLY A 94 9.36 0.90 1.98
N VAL A 95 9.82 -0.21 1.39
CA VAL A 95 11.24 -0.46 1.14
C VAL A 95 11.83 0.60 0.22
N LEU A 96 11.15 0.94 -0.88
CA LEU A 96 11.59 2.00 -1.81
C LEU A 96 11.69 3.36 -1.11
N ALA A 97 10.71 3.70 -0.29
CA ALA A 97 10.66 4.97 0.44
C ALA A 97 11.70 5.07 1.56
N SER A 98 12.06 3.94 2.18
CA SER A 98 13.20 3.87 3.12
C SER A 98 14.56 4.17 2.43
N GLY A 99 14.58 4.13 1.09
CA GLY A 99 15.64 4.62 0.22
C GLY A 99 16.32 3.48 -0.55
N LEU A 100 16.62 3.67 -1.84
CA LEU A 100 17.59 2.79 -2.51
C LEU A 100 19.01 3.22 -2.09
N PHE A 101 19.90 2.24 -1.93
CA PHE A 101 21.32 2.43 -1.58
C PHE A 101 22.06 3.44 -2.49
N LEU A 102 21.49 3.78 -3.64
CA LEU A 102 22.14 4.43 -4.77
C LEU A 102 21.96 5.96 -4.81
N CYS A 103 20.99 6.55 -4.07
CA CYS A 103 20.57 7.94 -4.33
C CYS A 103 21.19 9.04 -3.43
N GLY A 104 21.99 8.67 -2.42
CA GLY A 104 22.55 9.64 -1.47
C GLY A 104 21.48 10.50 -0.78
N GLU A 105 21.77 11.77 -0.50
CA GLU A 105 20.83 12.71 0.14
C GLU A 105 20.00 13.56 -0.85
N ARG A 106 20.10 13.31 -2.15
CA ARG A 106 19.43 14.13 -3.17
C ARG A 106 17.94 13.84 -3.22
N LYS A 107 17.12 14.75 -2.67
CA LYS A 107 15.65 14.65 -2.61
C LYS A 107 15.01 14.30 -3.96
N LEU A 108 15.42 14.98 -5.04
CA LEU A 108 14.87 14.76 -6.38
C LEU A 108 15.12 13.34 -6.92
N LEU A 109 16.27 12.72 -6.63
CA LEU A 109 16.58 11.36 -7.09
C LEU A 109 15.75 10.33 -6.32
N LYS A 110 15.60 10.50 -5.00
CA LYS A 110 14.72 9.64 -4.19
C LYS A 110 13.27 9.72 -4.67
N ALA A 111 12.80 10.94 -4.92
CA ALA A 111 11.49 11.21 -5.48
C ALA A 111 11.29 10.55 -6.86
N ALA A 112 12.28 10.64 -7.76
CA ALA A 112 12.25 9.96 -9.05
C ALA A 112 12.18 8.42 -8.93
N VAL A 113 12.94 7.84 -8.00
CA VAL A 113 12.88 6.39 -7.70
C VAL A 113 11.49 6.00 -7.21
N ILE A 114 10.90 6.77 -6.29
CA ILE A 114 9.55 6.51 -5.76
C ILE A 114 8.52 6.62 -6.89
N ALA A 115 8.53 7.70 -7.69
CA ALA A 115 7.57 7.88 -8.78
C ALA A 115 7.68 6.77 -9.84
N SER A 116 8.91 6.45 -10.29
CA SER A 116 9.16 5.35 -11.23
C SER A 116 8.76 4.00 -10.66
N GLY A 117 9.10 3.73 -9.39
CA GLY A 117 8.78 2.47 -8.74
C GLY A 117 7.28 2.27 -8.57
N LEU A 118 6.54 3.31 -8.22
CA LEU A 118 5.08 3.28 -8.15
C LEU A 118 4.43 3.09 -9.52
N ALA A 119 4.93 3.78 -10.55
CA ALA A 119 4.49 3.59 -11.93
C ALA A 119 4.69 2.12 -12.36
N CYS A 120 5.86 1.56 -12.06
CA CYS A 120 6.21 0.18 -12.36
C CYS A 120 5.39 -0.83 -11.54
N LEU A 121 5.08 -0.53 -10.27
CA LEU A 121 4.33 -1.44 -9.41
C LEU A 121 2.83 -1.44 -9.73
N LEU A 122 2.23 -0.27 -9.95
CA LEU A 122 0.78 -0.08 -9.98
C LEU A 122 0.21 0.28 -11.36
N ASN A 123 1.03 0.37 -12.41
CA ASN A 123 0.64 0.89 -13.73
C ASN A 123 0.17 2.35 -13.68
N ALA A 124 0.60 3.07 -12.67
CA ALA A 124 0.03 4.36 -12.32
C ALA A 124 1.10 5.48 -12.43
N PRO A 125 1.58 5.81 -13.65
CA PRO A 125 2.62 6.80 -13.82
C PRO A 125 2.21 8.19 -13.33
N VAL A 126 1.00 8.64 -13.66
CA VAL A 126 0.57 9.99 -13.30
C VAL A 126 0.30 10.06 -11.81
N ALA A 127 -0.39 9.07 -11.23
CA ALA A 127 -0.63 9.03 -9.78
C ALA A 127 0.68 8.93 -8.99
N GLY A 128 1.66 8.13 -9.46
CA GLY A 128 2.98 8.03 -8.84
C GLY A 128 3.76 9.34 -8.85
N ALA A 129 3.74 10.08 -9.96
CA ALA A 129 4.39 11.40 -10.05
C ALA A 129 3.70 12.45 -9.17
N VAL A 130 2.36 12.49 -9.18
CA VAL A 130 1.58 13.44 -8.37
C VAL A 130 1.72 13.14 -6.87
N LEU A 131 1.84 11.88 -6.48
CA LEU A 131 1.98 11.48 -5.09
C LEU A 131 3.21 12.09 -4.43
N VAL A 132 4.32 12.11 -5.16
CA VAL A 132 5.58 12.68 -4.67
C VAL A 132 5.41 14.16 -4.34
N PHE A 133 4.61 14.89 -5.12
CA PHE A 133 4.28 16.29 -4.84
C PHE A 133 3.30 16.42 -3.66
N GLU A 134 2.22 15.64 -3.63
CA GLU A 134 1.22 15.70 -2.55
C GLU A 134 1.80 15.33 -1.17
N LEU A 135 2.74 14.39 -1.13
CA LEU A 135 3.46 14.03 0.10
C LEU A 135 4.62 14.99 0.44
N GLY A 136 4.90 15.99 -0.41
CA GLY A 136 5.88 17.03 -0.13
C GLY A 136 7.33 16.57 -0.22
N PHE A 137 7.64 15.52 -0.99
CA PHE A 137 9.04 15.08 -1.18
C PHE A 137 9.87 16.10 -1.97
N VAL A 138 9.23 16.83 -2.89
CA VAL A 138 9.87 17.81 -3.78
C VAL A 138 8.90 18.98 -4.03
N GLU A 139 9.45 20.19 -4.16
CA GLU A 139 8.69 21.40 -4.51
C GLU A 139 8.21 21.37 -5.96
N VAL A 140 7.03 21.95 -6.20
CA VAL A 140 6.45 22.08 -7.54
C VAL A 140 7.23 23.15 -8.31
N SER A 141 8.11 22.71 -9.20
CA SER A 141 8.81 23.55 -10.17
C SER A 141 8.76 22.87 -11.54
N VAL A 142 8.84 23.65 -12.62
CA VAL A 142 8.80 23.11 -13.99
C VAL A 142 9.84 22.00 -14.20
N LEU A 143 11.05 22.19 -13.65
CA LEU A 143 12.13 21.21 -13.77
C LEU A 143 11.85 19.93 -12.97
N ASN A 144 11.29 20.04 -11.76
CA ASN A 144 10.93 18.88 -10.95
C ASN A 144 9.74 18.11 -11.53
N VAL A 145 8.75 18.82 -12.09
CA VAL A 145 7.62 18.21 -12.81
C VAL A 145 8.14 17.43 -14.01
N LEU A 146 8.98 18.05 -14.84
CA LEU A 146 9.58 17.36 -15.98
C LEU A 146 10.38 16.12 -15.56
N ALA A 147 11.19 16.25 -14.50
CA ALA A 147 11.96 15.14 -13.95
C ALA A 147 11.07 13.99 -13.47
N LEU A 148 9.97 14.27 -12.77
CA LEU A 148 9.06 13.25 -12.25
C LEU A 148 8.21 12.61 -13.34
N VAL A 149 7.79 13.37 -14.35
CA VAL A 149 7.11 12.83 -15.54
C VAL A 149 8.02 11.86 -16.29
N LEU A 150 9.29 12.23 -16.51
CA LEU A 150 10.27 11.33 -17.13
C LEU A 150 10.49 10.08 -16.27
N ALA A 151 10.62 10.24 -14.95
CA ALA A 151 10.80 9.12 -14.05
C ALA A 151 9.61 8.15 -14.06
N ALA A 152 8.40 8.66 -13.91
CA ALA A 152 7.18 7.85 -13.98
C ALA A 152 7.02 7.17 -15.35
N GLY A 153 7.31 7.89 -16.44
CA GLY A 153 7.31 7.34 -17.80
C GLY A 153 8.30 6.18 -17.96
N THR A 154 9.52 6.30 -17.42
CA THR A 154 10.50 5.20 -17.47
C THR A 154 10.06 3.97 -16.67
N GLY A 155 9.45 4.15 -15.50
CA GLY A 155 8.93 3.04 -14.71
C GLY A 155 7.75 2.34 -15.39
N CYS A 156 6.87 3.13 -16.01
CA CYS A 156 5.76 2.62 -16.79
C CYS A 156 6.21 1.83 -18.03
N LEU A 157 7.19 2.35 -18.76
CA LEU A 157 7.79 1.66 -19.91
C LEU A 157 8.41 0.32 -19.50
N LEU A 158 9.16 0.29 -18.38
CA LEU A 158 9.74 -0.95 -17.87
C LEU A 158 8.68 -1.96 -17.44
N ARG A 159 7.60 -1.50 -16.78
CA ARG A 159 6.46 -2.36 -16.49
C ARG A 159 5.84 -2.92 -17.77
N PHE A 160 5.61 -2.08 -18.77
CA PHE A 160 5.04 -2.53 -20.05
C PHE A 160 5.87 -3.66 -20.66
N VAL A 161 7.20 -3.53 -20.65
CA VAL A 161 8.12 -4.55 -21.17
C VAL A 161 8.07 -5.86 -20.35
N TRP A 162 7.92 -5.79 -19.02
CA TRP A 162 7.96 -6.99 -18.17
C TRP A 162 6.61 -7.67 -17.94
N ARG A 163 5.51 -6.90 -17.89
CA ARG A 163 4.18 -7.34 -17.43
C ARG A 163 3.04 -6.88 -18.33
N GLY A 164 3.33 -6.16 -19.41
CA GLY A 164 2.30 -5.58 -20.28
C GLY A 164 1.59 -4.37 -19.69
N TRP A 165 0.50 -3.96 -20.36
CA TRP A 165 -0.30 -2.78 -20.03
C TRP A 165 -1.59 -3.13 -19.27
N ASP A 166 -1.73 -4.32 -18.70
CA ASP A 166 -3.01 -4.69 -18.09
C ASP A 166 -3.32 -3.87 -16.84
N ALA A 167 -4.61 -3.55 -16.66
CA ALA A 167 -5.12 -2.86 -15.49
C ALA A 167 -4.87 -3.71 -14.23
N VAL A 168 -4.46 -3.07 -13.14
CA VAL A 168 -4.22 -3.78 -11.86
C VAL A 168 -5.54 -4.24 -11.24
N LEU A 169 -6.61 -3.46 -11.42
CA LEU A 169 -7.97 -3.77 -11.02
C LEU A 169 -8.86 -3.83 -12.26
N PHE A 170 -8.97 -5.01 -12.86
CA PHE A 170 -9.79 -5.19 -14.06
C PHE A 170 -11.27 -5.21 -13.72
N LEU A 171 -12.03 -4.25 -14.24
CA LEU A 171 -13.47 -4.16 -14.06
C LEU A 171 -14.19 -4.75 -15.28
N GLU A 172 -14.72 -5.97 -15.15
CA GLU A 172 -15.41 -6.67 -16.25
C GLU A 172 -16.65 -5.92 -16.75
N THR A 173 -17.43 -5.36 -15.84
CA THR A 173 -18.64 -4.60 -16.17
C THR A 173 -18.80 -3.42 -15.22
N LEU A 174 -19.10 -2.24 -15.78
CA LEU A 174 -19.61 -1.12 -15.02
C LEU A 174 -21.11 -0.97 -15.30
N PRO A 175 -21.96 -0.94 -14.27
CA PRO A 175 -23.38 -0.72 -14.46
C PRO A 175 -23.60 0.71 -14.97
N ALA A 176 -24.70 0.92 -15.68
CA ALA A 176 -25.10 2.26 -16.10
C ALA A 176 -25.16 3.18 -14.88
N PHE A 177 -24.45 4.31 -14.96
CA PHE A 177 -24.37 5.28 -13.88
C PHE A 177 -25.77 5.79 -13.49
N ARG A 178 -26.11 5.69 -12.20
CA ARG A 178 -27.35 6.23 -11.64
C ARG A 178 -27.04 7.28 -10.58
N LEU A 179 -27.55 8.50 -10.79
CA LEU A 179 -27.45 9.61 -9.83
C LEU A 179 -27.98 9.22 -8.44
N GLY A 180 -29.01 8.38 -8.41
CA GLY A 180 -29.59 7.85 -7.18
C GLY A 180 -28.60 7.09 -6.30
N ASN A 181 -27.51 6.54 -6.82
CA ASN A 181 -26.57 5.73 -6.02
C ASN A 181 -25.43 6.57 -5.42
N LEU A 182 -25.35 7.87 -5.72
CA LEU A 182 -24.26 8.74 -5.24
C LEU A 182 -24.21 8.86 -3.71
N TYR A 183 -25.36 8.82 -3.04
CA TYR A 183 -25.40 8.86 -1.58
C TYR A 183 -24.73 7.63 -0.96
N ILE A 184 -24.78 6.47 -1.63
CA ILE A 184 -24.17 5.23 -1.16
C ILE A 184 -22.65 5.39 -1.13
N TYR A 185 -22.07 5.91 -2.22
CA TYR A 185 -20.63 6.17 -2.30
C TYR A 185 -20.16 7.25 -1.33
N PHE A 186 -20.99 8.28 -1.10
CA PHE A 186 -20.72 9.30 -0.09
C PHE A 186 -20.69 8.70 1.32
N LEU A 187 -21.71 7.93 1.71
CA LEU A 187 -21.77 7.29 3.03
C LEU A 187 -20.65 6.26 3.23
N ALA A 188 -20.36 5.45 2.21
CA ALA A 188 -19.24 4.52 2.25
C ALA A 188 -17.90 5.26 2.39
N GLY A 189 -17.68 6.33 1.62
CA GLY A 189 -16.50 7.17 1.72
C GLY A 189 -16.32 7.76 3.12
N MET A 190 -17.42 8.17 3.77
CA MET A 190 -17.42 8.63 5.15
C MET A 190 -16.97 7.52 6.12
N VAL A 191 -17.56 6.32 6.04
CA VAL A 191 -17.23 5.20 6.92
C VAL A 191 -15.78 4.74 6.74
N VAL A 192 -15.34 4.52 5.50
CA VAL A 192 -14.01 3.98 5.22
C VAL A 192 -12.91 5.01 5.55
N SER A 193 -13.14 6.29 5.29
CA SER A 193 -12.16 7.33 5.64
C SER A 193 -12.01 7.50 7.16
N LEU A 194 -13.08 7.36 7.95
CA LEU A 194 -13.00 7.31 9.42
C LEU A 194 -12.10 6.18 9.91
N LEU A 195 -12.17 4.99 9.30
CA LEU A 195 -11.28 3.88 9.61
C LEU A 195 -9.81 4.20 9.25
N GLY A 196 -9.57 4.87 8.11
CA GLY A 196 -8.23 5.34 7.73
C GLY A 196 -7.64 6.36 8.71
N ILE A 197 -8.49 7.26 9.22
CA ILE A 197 -8.11 8.25 10.24
C ILE A 197 -7.83 7.55 11.57
N LEU A 198 -8.71 6.64 12.01
CA LEU A 198 -8.52 5.84 13.23
C LEU A 198 -7.21 5.06 13.18
N MET A 199 -6.90 4.45 12.04
CA MET A 199 -5.64 3.76 11.81
C MET A 199 -4.44 4.68 11.98
N ASN A 200 -4.48 5.90 11.41
CA ASN A 200 -3.41 6.89 11.60
C ASN A 200 -3.22 7.24 13.07
N TRP A 201 -4.33 7.48 13.77
CA TRP A 201 -4.32 7.85 15.17
C TRP A 201 -3.72 6.75 16.05
N LEU A 202 -4.12 5.48 15.83
CA LEU A 202 -3.56 4.33 16.53
C LEU A 202 -2.06 4.16 16.27
N ILE A 203 -1.61 4.32 15.03
CA ILE A 203 -0.19 4.25 14.66
C ILE A 203 0.61 5.33 15.41
N LYS A 204 0.11 6.58 15.46
CA LYS A 204 0.77 7.67 16.20
C LYS A 204 0.79 7.42 17.71
N LYS A 205 -0.33 6.96 18.26
CA LYS A 205 -0.47 6.66 19.69
C LYS A 205 0.50 5.54 20.12
N LEU A 206 0.62 4.47 19.32
CA LEU A 206 1.63 3.43 19.53
C LEU A 206 3.05 3.98 19.40
N GLY A 207 3.28 4.88 18.44
CA GLY A 207 4.58 5.53 18.24
C GLY A 207 5.01 6.48 19.36
N GLN A 208 4.10 6.89 20.25
CA GLN A 208 4.40 7.70 21.45
C GLN A 208 4.90 6.86 22.62
N ILE A 209 4.84 5.52 22.55
CA ILE A 209 5.36 4.64 23.60
C ILE A 209 6.89 4.75 23.60
N THR A 210 7.42 5.46 24.60
CA THR A 210 8.87 5.69 24.78
C THR A 210 9.57 4.56 25.54
N PHE A 211 8.82 3.78 26.32
CA PHE A 211 9.36 2.68 27.11
C PHE A 211 9.88 1.55 26.21
N GLN A 212 11.16 1.20 26.35
CA GLN A 212 11.83 0.10 25.63
C GLN A 212 11.61 0.09 24.11
N ARG A 213 11.69 1.26 23.46
CA ARG A 213 11.44 1.46 22.02
C ARG A 213 12.20 0.51 21.09
N ALA A 214 13.36 0.00 21.52
CA ALA A 214 14.17 -0.95 20.75
C ALA A 214 13.53 -2.35 20.62
N TRP A 215 12.66 -2.76 21.55
CA TRP A 215 12.02 -4.07 21.57
C TRP A 215 10.58 -4.03 21.05
N LEU A 216 9.99 -2.84 20.89
CA LEU A 216 8.63 -2.66 20.42
C LEU A 216 8.36 -3.35 19.06
N PRO A 217 9.26 -3.31 18.06
CA PRO A 217 9.07 -4.06 16.82
C PRO A 217 9.08 -5.58 17.01
N VAL A 218 9.82 -6.10 18.00
CA VAL A 218 9.86 -7.54 18.31
C VAL A 218 8.55 -7.98 18.97
N ALA A 219 8.02 -7.17 19.89
CA ALA A 219 6.70 -7.41 20.49
C ALA A 219 5.59 -7.37 19.43
N ALA A 220 5.63 -6.39 18.53
CA ALA A 220 4.73 -6.32 17.39
C ALA A 220 4.88 -7.56 16.48
N ALA A 221 6.11 -8.00 16.22
CA ALA A 221 6.40 -9.19 15.42
C ALA A 221 5.79 -10.47 16.02
N PHE A 222 5.81 -10.61 17.35
CA PHE A 222 5.18 -11.74 18.02
C PHE A 222 3.67 -11.77 17.75
N VAL A 223 2.99 -10.63 17.92
CA VAL A 223 1.55 -10.52 17.63
C VAL A 223 1.26 -10.73 16.15
N ILE A 224 2.08 -10.17 15.24
CA ILE A 224 1.98 -10.40 13.80
C ILE A 224 2.16 -11.90 13.48
N GLY A 225 3.10 -12.58 14.12
CA GLY A 225 3.29 -14.02 13.98
C GLY A 225 2.10 -14.83 14.44
N VAL A 226 1.50 -14.50 15.60
CA VAL A 226 0.27 -15.15 16.09
C VAL A 226 -0.90 -14.93 15.13
N LEU A 227 -1.10 -13.69 14.66
CA LEU A 227 -2.14 -13.38 13.68
C LEU A 227 -1.89 -14.06 12.33
N GLY A 228 -0.62 -14.19 11.93
CA GLY A 228 -0.20 -14.89 10.72
C GLY A 228 -0.40 -16.39 10.82
N TRP A 229 -0.21 -16.98 11.99
CA TRP A 229 -0.55 -18.39 12.22
C TRP A 229 -2.06 -18.64 12.10
N LEU A 230 -2.90 -17.70 12.55
CA LEU A 230 -4.36 -17.80 12.44
C LEU A 230 -4.88 -17.52 11.02
N ARG A 231 -4.24 -16.58 10.31
CA ARG A 231 -4.57 -16.12 8.95
C ARG A 231 -3.28 -15.91 8.16
N PRO A 232 -2.69 -16.98 7.59
CA PRO A 232 -1.42 -16.94 6.88
C PRO A 232 -1.44 -16.03 5.66
N GLU A 233 -2.62 -15.83 5.06
CA GLU A 233 -2.85 -14.92 3.93
C GLU A 233 -2.59 -13.45 4.32
N GLY A 234 -2.64 -13.13 5.62
CA GLY A 234 -2.42 -11.80 6.17
C GLY A 234 -0.97 -11.34 6.18
N LEU A 235 -0.01 -12.26 5.99
CA LEU A 235 1.42 -11.97 6.02
C LEU A 235 1.94 -11.44 4.67
N GLY A 236 3.20 -10.99 4.65
CA GLY A 236 3.91 -10.60 3.43
C GLY A 236 3.34 -9.34 2.77
N THR A 237 3.42 -9.22 1.44
CA THR A 237 2.99 -8.00 0.71
C THR A 237 1.50 -7.96 0.36
N GLY A 238 0.83 -9.11 0.31
CA GLY A 238 -0.61 -9.22 0.04
C GLY A 238 -1.05 -8.78 -1.36
N SER A 239 -0.11 -8.60 -2.29
CA SER A 239 -0.37 -8.10 -3.64
C SER A 239 -1.23 -9.03 -4.49
N ASN A 240 -1.26 -10.31 -4.18
CA ASN A 240 -1.97 -11.33 -4.95
C ASN A 240 -3.49 -11.19 -4.86
N PHE A 241 -3.99 -10.62 -3.76
CA PHE A 241 -5.43 -10.43 -3.52
C PHE A 241 -5.98 -9.15 -4.16
N ILE A 242 -5.12 -8.26 -4.64
CA ILE A 242 -5.56 -6.97 -5.22
C ILE A 242 -6.40 -7.22 -6.49
N PRO A 243 -5.96 -8.01 -7.49
CA PRO A 243 -6.78 -8.28 -8.68
C PRO A 243 -8.11 -8.97 -8.34
N GLU A 244 -8.14 -9.79 -7.28
CA GLU A 244 -9.32 -10.55 -6.85
C GLU A 244 -10.40 -9.66 -6.21
N LEU A 245 -10.06 -8.43 -5.80
CA LEU A 245 -11.03 -7.43 -5.37
C LEU A 245 -12.05 -7.09 -6.47
N ALA A 246 -11.61 -7.11 -7.72
CA ALA A 246 -12.41 -6.64 -8.84
C ALA A 246 -13.27 -7.76 -9.46
N SER A 247 -12.82 -9.01 -9.39
CA SER A 247 -13.49 -10.17 -9.99
C SER A 247 -14.68 -10.69 -9.17
N GLY A 248 -14.72 -10.41 -7.86
CA GLY A 248 -15.79 -10.89 -6.98
C GLY A 248 -15.81 -12.41 -6.78
N HIS A 249 -14.79 -13.13 -7.26
CA HIS A 249 -14.68 -14.59 -7.10
C HIS A 249 -14.42 -15.01 -5.65
N ILE A 250 -13.85 -14.13 -4.83
CA ILE A 250 -13.60 -14.37 -3.42
C ILE A 250 -14.78 -13.90 -2.57
N ASN A 251 -15.18 -14.75 -1.63
CA ASN A 251 -16.20 -14.41 -0.65
C ASN A 251 -15.76 -13.17 0.15
N LEU A 252 -16.60 -12.13 0.13
CA LEU A 252 -16.39 -10.87 0.84
C LEU A 252 -16.03 -11.08 2.33
N GLN A 253 -16.56 -12.11 2.98
CA GLN A 253 -16.24 -12.42 4.38
C GLN A 253 -14.76 -12.78 4.58
N ILE A 254 -14.18 -13.55 3.66
CA ILE A 254 -12.76 -13.94 3.71
C ILE A 254 -11.90 -12.69 3.51
N LEU A 255 -12.24 -11.91 2.50
CA LEU A 255 -11.48 -10.71 2.12
C LEU A 255 -11.57 -9.61 3.20
N LEU A 256 -12.74 -9.44 3.83
CA LEU A 256 -12.91 -8.55 4.99
C LEU A 256 -12.09 -9.06 6.19
N GLY A 257 -12.20 -10.35 6.52
CA GLY A 257 -11.46 -10.95 7.63
C GLY A 257 -9.94 -10.78 7.46
N LEU A 258 -9.45 -11.07 6.26
CA LEU A 258 -8.06 -10.84 5.86
C LEU A 258 -7.66 -9.37 6.02
N SER A 259 -8.48 -8.46 5.52
CA SER A 259 -8.20 -7.02 5.57
C SER A 259 -8.18 -6.45 6.98
N LEU A 260 -9.04 -6.93 7.88
CA LEU A 260 -9.04 -6.53 9.29
C LEU A 260 -7.80 -7.03 10.01
N VAL A 261 -7.43 -8.29 9.82
CA VAL A 261 -6.19 -8.84 10.38
C VAL A 261 -4.99 -8.06 9.88
N ARG A 262 -4.93 -7.80 8.57
CA ARG A 262 -3.84 -7.05 7.94
C ARG A 262 -3.78 -5.59 8.41
N MET A 263 -4.93 -4.96 8.64
CA MET A 263 -5.02 -3.63 9.24
C MET A 263 -4.42 -3.60 10.64
N VAL A 264 -4.74 -4.59 11.49
CA VAL A 264 -4.17 -4.71 12.84
C VAL A 264 -2.65 -4.93 12.78
N MET A 265 -2.19 -5.89 11.96
CA MET A 265 -0.76 -6.15 11.78
C MET A 265 -0.03 -4.89 11.32
N LEU A 266 -0.62 -4.11 10.40
CA LEU A 266 -0.03 -2.89 9.88
C LEU A 266 0.03 -1.78 10.93
N ILE A 267 -1.02 -1.61 11.74
CA ILE A 267 -1.03 -0.67 12.87
C ILE A 267 0.10 -0.98 13.83
N LEU A 268 0.27 -2.27 14.19
CA LEU A 268 1.32 -2.72 15.09
C LEU A 268 2.71 -2.52 14.48
N ALA A 269 2.91 -2.94 13.23
CA ALA A 269 4.18 -2.81 12.53
C ALA A 269 4.62 -1.33 12.39
N ALA A 270 3.73 -0.48 11.85
CA ALA A 270 4.01 0.94 11.63
C ALA A 270 4.11 1.72 12.95
N GLY A 271 3.24 1.40 13.92
CA GLY A 271 3.21 2.02 15.25
C GLY A 271 4.43 1.66 16.09
N ALA A 272 4.92 0.42 15.98
CA ALA A 272 6.15 -0.01 16.63
C ALA A 272 7.43 0.63 16.05
N GLY A 273 7.32 1.32 14.91
CA GLY A 273 8.45 1.98 14.26
C GLY A 273 9.30 1.03 13.40
N ALA A 274 8.71 -0.07 12.91
CA ALA A 274 9.41 -0.94 11.98
C ALA A 274 9.78 -0.18 10.67
N PRO A 275 10.96 -0.47 10.09
CA PRO A 275 11.41 0.11 8.82
C PRO A 275 10.45 -0.26 7.68
N GLY A 276 10.21 0.67 6.74
CA GLY A 276 9.27 0.50 5.64
C GLY A 276 7.88 1.09 5.91
N ARG A 277 7.67 1.75 7.05
CA ARG A 277 6.42 2.46 7.38
C ARG A 277 6.24 3.80 6.66
N GLU A 278 7.26 4.27 5.94
CA GLU A 278 7.31 5.59 5.30
C GLU A 278 6.28 5.74 4.18
N LEU A 279 6.00 4.65 3.47
CA LEU A 279 5.04 4.63 2.37
C LEU A 279 4.31 3.29 2.32
N ILE A 280 2.99 3.33 2.49
CA ILE A 280 2.13 2.16 2.53
C ILE A 280 0.99 2.44 1.55
N ILE A 281 1.01 1.88 0.34
CA ILE A 281 -0.08 2.06 -0.63
C ILE A 281 -0.71 0.72 -0.96
N SER A 282 0.08 -0.29 -1.37
CA SER A 282 -0.40 -1.62 -1.72
C SER A 282 -1.28 -2.27 -0.63
N PRO A 283 -0.90 -2.26 0.67
CA PRO A 283 -1.78 -2.77 1.72
C PRO A 283 -3.09 -1.98 1.86
N PHE A 284 -3.09 -0.68 1.55
CA PHE A 284 -4.31 0.12 1.55
C PHE A 284 -5.22 -0.16 0.35
N LEU A 285 -4.68 -0.65 -0.77
CA LEU A 285 -5.50 -1.12 -1.89
C LEU A 285 -6.36 -2.32 -1.43
N LEU A 286 -5.75 -3.31 -0.76
CA LEU A 286 -6.46 -4.48 -0.24
C LEU A 286 -7.44 -4.10 0.88
N ILE A 287 -6.96 -3.41 1.92
CA ILE A 287 -7.78 -3.06 3.08
C ILE A 287 -8.92 -2.11 2.66
N GLY A 288 -8.61 -1.10 1.86
CA GLY A 288 -9.59 -0.14 1.37
C GLY A 288 -10.60 -0.79 0.45
N GLY A 289 -10.16 -1.66 -0.45
CA GLY A 289 -11.04 -2.42 -1.34
C GLY A 289 -12.06 -3.27 -0.60
N ALA A 290 -11.59 -4.05 0.39
CA ALA A 290 -12.46 -4.88 1.21
C ALA A 290 -13.46 -4.07 2.05
N LEU A 291 -12.99 -3.02 2.72
CA LEU A 291 -13.85 -2.15 3.52
C LEU A 291 -14.86 -1.37 2.65
N GLY A 292 -14.46 -0.98 1.44
CA GLY A 292 -15.34 -0.37 0.44
C GLY A 292 -16.47 -1.30 0.02
N MET A 293 -16.12 -2.51 -0.40
CA MET A 293 -17.09 -3.54 -0.76
C MET A 293 -18.06 -3.84 0.39
N ALA A 294 -17.54 -4.02 1.62
CA ALA A 294 -18.39 -4.31 2.77
C ALA A 294 -19.29 -3.15 3.18
N SER A 295 -18.77 -1.93 3.24
CA SER A 295 -19.58 -0.75 3.57
C SER A 295 -20.68 -0.51 2.54
N ILE A 296 -20.35 -0.58 1.25
CA ILE A 296 -21.34 -0.40 0.19
C ILE A 296 -22.36 -1.53 0.17
N PHE A 297 -21.94 -2.79 0.35
CA PHE A 297 -22.85 -3.92 0.46
C PHE A 297 -23.87 -3.72 1.59
N LEU A 298 -23.42 -3.31 2.79
CA LEU A 298 -24.30 -3.05 3.93
C LEU A 298 -25.26 -1.87 3.69
N ILE A 299 -24.79 -0.79 3.07
CA ILE A 299 -25.63 0.38 2.75
C ILE A 299 -26.67 0.00 1.70
N CYS A 300 -26.30 -0.78 0.67
CA CYS A 300 -27.20 -1.26 -0.36
C CYS A 300 -28.28 -2.17 0.22
N LEU A 301 -27.89 -3.09 1.12
CA LEU A 301 -28.81 -3.96 1.83
C LEU A 301 -29.84 -3.16 2.64
N ALA A 302 -29.39 -2.12 3.36
CA ALA A 302 -30.27 -1.24 4.12
C ALA A 302 -31.20 -0.39 3.22
N ALA A 303 -30.76 -0.04 2.03
CA ALA A 303 -31.52 0.73 1.05
C ALA A 303 -32.44 -0.11 0.14
N GLY A 304 -32.37 -1.45 0.23
CA GLY A 304 -33.09 -2.36 -0.67
C GLY A 304 -32.64 -2.30 -2.13
N GLN A 305 -31.37 -1.93 -2.39
CA GLN A 305 -30.79 -1.81 -3.73
C GLN A 305 -29.78 -2.92 -3.99
N THR A 306 -29.69 -3.42 -5.22
CA THR A 306 -28.78 -4.51 -5.61
C THR A 306 -27.78 -4.13 -6.71
N ASP A 307 -27.85 -2.90 -7.24
CA ASP A 307 -27.14 -2.51 -8.46
C ASP A 307 -25.76 -1.90 -8.18
N VAL A 308 -24.88 -2.62 -7.46
CA VAL A 308 -23.48 -2.17 -7.30
C VAL A 308 -22.51 -3.29 -7.63
N THR A 309 -21.57 -2.98 -8.53
CA THR A 309 -20.49 -3.90 -8.88
C THR A 309 -19.39 -3.92 -7.82
N PRO A 310 -18.90 -5.11 -7.41
CA PRO A 310 -17.86 -5.25 -6.39
C PRO A 310 -16.61 -4.42 -6.68
N GLY A 311 -16.15 -4.40 -7.94
CA GLY A 311 -14.96 -3.64 -8.33
C GLY A 311 -15.11 -2.13 -8.13
N LEU A 312 -16.27 -1.54 -8.47
CA LEU A 312 -16.52 -0.11 -8.22
C LEU A 312 -16.55 0.18 -6.71
N ALA A 313 -17.17 -0.71 -5.93
CA ALA A 313 -17.20 -0.59 -4.49
C ALA A 313 -15.81 -0.69 -3.85
N ALA A 314 -14.95 -1.56 -4.39
CA ALA A 314 -13.56 -1.67 -3.96
C ALA A 314 -12.80 -0.37 -4.20
N ILE A 315 -12.88 0.21 -5.40
CA ILE A 315 -12.16 1.45 -5.74
C ILE A 315 -12.61 2.61 -4.85
N VAL A 316 -13.91 2.74 -4.61
CA VAL A 316 -14.47 3.75 -3.69
C VAL A 316 -13.87 3.61 -2.29
N GLY A 317 -13.74 2.39 -1.77
CA GLY A 317 -13.08 2.15 -0.49
C GLY A 317 -11.57 2.44 -0.51
N ILE A 318 -10.88 2.09 -1.59
CA ILE A 318 -9.44 2.37 -1.78
C ILE A 318 -9.16 3.85 -1.67
N VAL A 319 -9.86 4.68 -2.46
CA VAL A 319 -9.64 6.13 -2.48
C VAL A 319 -10.03 6.77 -1.15
N ALA A 320 -11.11 6.31 -0.52
CA ALA A 320 -11.57 6.81 0.77
C ALA A 320 -10.58 6.49 1.89
N LEU A 321 -10.02 5.27 1.92
CA LEU A 321 -9.02 4.87 2.90
C LEU A 321 -7.72 5.66 2.71
N LEU A 322 -7.26 5.79 1.47
CA LEU A 322 -6.06 6.57 1.12
C LEU A 322 -6.21 8.03 1.55
N ALA A 323 -7.30 8.69 1.17
CA ALA A 323 -7.55 10.09 1.53
C ALA A 323 -7.84 10.30 3.02
N GLY A 324 -8.37 9.29 3.73
CA GLY A 324 -8.51 9.32 5.18
C GLY A 324 -7.17 9.23 5.91
N ARG A 325 -6.26 8.38 5.41
CA ARG A 325 -4.97 8.08 6.05
C ARG A 325 -3.84 9.05 5.67
N LEU A 326 -3.82 9.52 4.43
CA LEU A 326 -2.75 10.32 3.81
C LEU A 326 -3.31 11.64 3.24
N PRO A 327 -2.50 12.71 3.16
CA PRO A 327 -2.89 13.99 2.53
C PRO A 327 -2.92 13.90 0.98
N VAL A 328 -3.57 12.87 0.42
CA VAL A 328 -3.50 12.59 -1.02
C VAL A 328 -4.89 12.61 -1.64
N ILE A 329 -5.17 13.62 -2.46
CA ILE A 329 -6.47 13.83 -3.09
C ILE A 329 -6.35 13.59 -4.58
N LEU A 330 -5.43 14.31 -5.24
CA LEU A 330 -5.17 14.19 -6.66
C LEU A 330 -4.62 12.82 -6.98
N THR A 331 -3.71 12.29 -6.17
CA THR A 331 -3.23 10.92 -6.37
C THR A 331 -4.35 9.92 -6.21
N ALA A 332 -5.20 10.02 -5.18
CA ALA A 332 -6.29 9.05 -5.00
C ALA A 332 -7.26 9.06 -6.20
N LEU A 333 -7.60 10.25 -6.69
CA LEU A 333 -8.44 10.42 -7.88
C LEU A 333 -7.79 9.81 -9.13
N ILE A 334 -6.54 10.19 -9.44
CA ILE A 334 -5.83 9.73 -10.65
C ILE A 334 -5.55 8.22 -10.57
N LEU A 335 -5.15 7.73 -9.41
CA LEU A 335 -4.88 6.32 -9.16
C LEU A 335 -6.12 5.47 -9.40
N SER A 336 -7.31 5.96 -9.07
CA SER A 336 -8.55 5.23 -9.35
C SER A 336 -8.75 4.96 -10.84
N ILE A 337 -8.38 5.92 -11.70
CA ILE A 337 -8.49 5.82 -13.15
C ILE A 337 -7.37 4.93 -13.70
N GLU A 338 -6.13 5.15 -13.27
CA GLU A 338 -4.98 4.37 -13.77
C GLU A 338 -5.01 2.91 -13.31
N LEU A 339 -5.53 2.58 -12.11
CA LEU A 339 -5.65 1.19 -11.67
C LEU A 339 -6.67 0.40 -12.49
N THR A 340 -7.68 1.07 -13.06
CA THR A 340 -8.89 0.45 -13.64
C THR A 340 -9.01 0.64 -15.14
N HIS A 341 -8.29 1.62 -15.69
CA HIS A 341 -8.39 2.10 -17.06
C HIS A 341 -9.79 2.56 -17.47
N GLN A 342 -10.63 2.98 -16.52
CA GLN A 342 -12.01 3.36 -16.78
C GLN A 342 -12.33 4.75 -16.23
N TRP A 343 -12.74 5.66 -17.11
CA TRP A 343 -13.12 7.03 -16.74
C TRP A 343 -14.47 7.11 -16.01
N MET A 344 -15.33 6.11 -16.18
CA MET A 344 -16.67 6.08 -15.60
C MET A 344 -16.68 5.96 -14.07
N VAL A 345 -15.57 5.54 -13.44
CA VAL A 345 -15.44 5.45 -11.98
C VAL A 345 -15.27 6.81 -11.30
N LEU A 346 -14.99 7.86 -12.06
CA LEU A 346 -14.56 9.16 -11.55
C LEU A 346 -15.61 9.80 -10.63
N LEU A 347 -16.89 9.75 -11.00
CA LEU A 347 -17.95 10.42 -10.26
C LEU A 347 -18.22 9.73 -8.89
N PRO A 348 -18.37 8.39 -8.80
CA PRO A 348 -18.38 7.67 -7.53
C PRO A 348 -17.16 7.97 -6.64
N VAL A 349 -15.96 8.00 -7.23
CA VAL A 349 -14.71 8.29 -6.52
C VAL A 349 -14.72 9.70 -5.94
N ILE A 350 -15.10 10.71 -6.72
CA ILE A 350 -15.21 12.09 -6.23
C ILE A 350 -16.20 12.15 -5.07
N THR A 351 -17.36 11.51 -5.18
CA THR A 351 -18.35 11.53 -4.09
C THR A 351 -17.85 10.88 -2.80
N ALA A 352 -17.04 9.85 -2.89
CA ALA A 352 -16.42 9.22 -1.73
C ALA A 352 -15.27 10.05 -1.14
N LEU A 353 -14.55 10.81 -1.98
CA LEU A 353 -13.47 11.69 -1.56
C LEU A 353 -13.96 12.92 -0.78
N ILE A 354 -15.13 13.48 -1.11
CA ILE A 354 -15.70 14.65 -0.42
C ILE A 354 -15.72 14.47 1.12
N PRO A 355 -16.38 13.43 1.68
CA PRO A 355 -16.41 13.24 3.13
C PRO A 355 -15.03 12.91 3.70
N ALA A 356 -14.20 12.17 2.97
CA ALA A 356 -12.84 11.85 3.40
C ALA A 356 -11.98 13.11 3.62
N ILE A 357 -12.04 14.05 2.67
CA ILE A 357 -11.34 15.34 2.75
C ILE A 357 -11.85 16.18 3.91
N LEU A 358 -13.18 16.28 4.06
CA LEU A 358 -13.82 17.08 5.10
C LEU A 358 -13.47 16.56 6.50
N LEU A 359 -13.61 15.25 6.71
CA LEU A 359 -13.29 14.60 7.98
C LEU A 359 -11.81 14.75 8.32
N ARG A 360 -10.92 14.50 7.36
CA ARG A 360 -9.48 14.65 7.59
C ARG A 360 -9.12 16.09 7.95
N LYS A 361 -9.66 17.08 7.24
CA LYS A 361 -9.42 18.50 7.54
C LYS A 361 -9.93 18.89 8.93
N TRP A 362 -11.08 18.36 9.34
CA TRP A 362 -11.64 18.61 10.67
C TRP A 362 -10.71 18.05 11.76
N ILE A 363 -10.24 16.82 11.60
CA ILE A 363 -9.40 16.13 12.61
C ILE A 363 -7.99 16.72 12.70
N VAL A 364 -7.42 17.19 11.58
CA VAL A 364 -6.15 17.93 11.59
C VAL A 364 -6.29 19.25 12.32
N ARG A 365 -7.43 19.95 12.17
CA ARG A 365 -7.70 21.22 12.88
C ARG A 365 -7.90 21.02 14.39
N SER A 366 -8.52 19.93 14.82
CA SER A 366 -8.74 19.64 16.25
C SER A 366 -7.48 19.18 16.99
N GLY A 367 -6.32 19.09 16.33
CA GLY A 367 -5.05 18.68 16.94
C GLY A 367 -5.01 17.20 17.34
N THR A 368 -6.04 16.43 16.98
CA THR A 368 -6.15 15.00 17.31
C THR A 368 -5.33 14.11 16.38
N ASN A 369 -4.68 14.66 15.35
CA ASN A 369 -3.86 13.88 14.41
C ASN A 369 -2.65 14.66 13.91
#